data_AF-A0A5N6MMC9-F1
#
_entry.id   AF-A0A5N6MMC9-F1
#
_cell.length_a   1.000
_cell.length_b   1.000
_cell.length_c   1.000
_cell.angle_alpha   90.00
_cell.angle_beta   90.00
_cell.angle_gamma   90.00
#
_symmetry.space_group_name_H-M   'P 1'
#
loop_
_entity.id
_entity.type
_entity.pdbx_description
1 polymer ?
#
loop_
_entity_poly.entity_id
_entity_poly.type
_entity_poly.pdbx_seq_one_letter_code
_entity_poly.pdbx_strand_id
1 'polypeptide(L)'
;MTNGSYSLKAAMGDRQKHLHFVFMNYDPEYERLQSDRTKRGAREVETYLSKKHDDLLVKKLEPGTYDKTCSLFIVDAFAVQITDAQANVLRSAKEVRVVEKNQEFT
;
A
#
# COMPACT_ATOMS: atom_id res chain seq x y z
N MET A 1 35.33 -19.75 -1.38
CA MET A 1 34.08 -20.30 -0.81
C MET A 1 33.40 -19.21 0.02
N THR A 2 32.54 -18.37 -0.57
CA THR A 2 31.81 -17.31 0.19
C THR A 2 30.43 -16.96 -0.38
N ASN A 3 29.95 -17.62 -1.45
CA ASN A 3 28.68 -17.24 -2.11
C ASN A 3 27.40 -17.76 -1.42
N GLY A 4 27.49 -18.67 -0.45
CA GLY A 4 26.31 -19.24 0.21
C GLY A 4 25.63 -18.32 1.21
N SER A 5 26.40 -17.51 1.96
CA SER A 5 25.88 -16.66 3.04
C SER A 5 25.13 -15.43 2.52
N TYR A 6 25.61 -14.81 1.45
CA TYR A 6 24.95 -13.64 0.83
C TYR A 6 23.61 -13.99 0.20
N SER A 7 23.51 -15.15 -0.45
CA SER A 7 22.25 -15.61 -1.08
C SER A 7 21.16 -15.90 -0.06
N LEU A 8 21.53 -16.46 1.11
CA LEU A 8 20.60 -16.71 2.21
C LEU A 8 20.11 -15.41 2.88
N LYS A 9 20.99 -14.42 3.06
CA LYS A 9 20.59 -13.10 3.58
C LYS A 9 19.67 -12.35 2.63
N ALA A 10 19.93 -12.39 1.33
CA ALA A 10 19.05 -11.80 0.32
C ALA A 10 17.66 -12.48 0.30
N ALA A 11 17.62 -13.82 0.34
CA ALA A 11 16.38 -14.59 0.40
C ALA A 11 15.63 -14.45 1.74
N MET A 12 16.32 -14.13 2.84
CA MET A 12 15.68 -13.80 4.12
C MET A 12 15.15 -12.37 4.15
N GLY A 13 15.87 -11.41 3.56
CA GLY A 13 15.41 -10.02 3.41
C GLY A 13 14.13 -9.92 2.58
N ASP A 14 14.00 -10.72 1.53
CA ASP A 14 12.82 -10.72 0.66
C ASP A 14 11.58 -11.38 1.31
N ARG A 15 11.75 -12.10 2.42
CA ARG A 15 10.62 -12.69 3.19
C ARG A 15 10.18 -11.81 4.35
N GLN A 16 10.98 -10.81 4.73
CA GLN A 16 10.62 -9.91 5.81
C GLN A 16 9.58 -8.90 5.31
N LYS A 17 8.45 -8.81 6.02
CA LYS A 17 7.46 -7.78 5.76
C LYS A 17 7.86 -6.49 6.48
N HIS A 18 7.68 -5.38 5.79
CA HIS A 18 7.85 -4.04 6.35
C HIS A 18 6.60 -3.22 6.06
N LEU A 19 6.32 -2.25 6.93
CA LEU A 19 5.28 -1.29 6.67
C LEU A 19 5.67 -0.44 5.47
N HIS A 20 4.77 -0.32 4.50
CA HIS A 20 4.90 0.53 3.34
C HIS A 20 3.69 1.46 3.23
N PHE A 21 3.92 2.69 2.78
CA PHE A 21 2.88 3.62 2.39
C PHE A 21 2.72 3.60 0.87
N VAL A 22 1.50 3.33 0.40
CA VAL A 22 1.15 3.27 -1.01
C VAL A 22 0.29 4.48 -1.33
N PHE A 23 0.80 5.36 -2.18
CA PHE A 23 0.09 6.56 -2.65
C PHE A 23 -0.50 6.29 -4.03
N MET A 24 -1.78 6.55 -4.19
CA MET A 24 -2.51 6.35 -5.44
C MET A 24 -2.33 7.53 -6.39
N ASN A 25 -2.53 7.28 -7.68
CA ASN A 25 -2.66 8.33 -8.68
C ASN A 25 -3.93 9.15 -8.46
N TYR A 26 -3.96 10.35 -9.04
CA TYR A 26 -5.11 11.25 -8.97
C TYR A 26 -6.41 10.55 -9.39
N ASP A 27 -7.46 10.81 -8.64
CA ASP A 27 -8.79 10.26 -8.84
C ASP A 27 -9.84 11.37 -8.74
N PRO A 28 -10.52 11.71 -9.85
CA PRO A 28 -11.53 12.77 -9.85
C PRO A 28 -12.73 12.43 -8.97
N GLU A 29 -13.03 11.15 -8.74
CA GLU A 29 -14.14 10.76 -7.87
C GLU A 29 -13.80 11.01 -6.40
N TYR A 30 -12.55 10.76 -6.00
CA TYR A 30 -12.06 11.15 -4.69
C TYR A 30 -12.16 12.67 -4.47
N GLU A 31 -11.76 13.49 -5.44
CA GLU A 31 -11.90 14.95 -5.37
C GLU A 31 -13.38 15.37 -5.25
N ARG A 32 -14.25 14.77 -6.07
CA ARG A 32 -15.70 15.01 -6.01
C ARG A 32 -16.27 14.69 -4.63
N LEU A 33 -15.91 13.54 -4.05
CA LEU A 33 -16.38 13.10 -2.73
C LEU A 33 -15.86 14.01 -1.61
N GLN A 34 -14.62 14.51 -1.71
CA GLN A 34 -14.05 15.46 -0.75
C GLN A 34 -14.78 16.82 -0.68
N SER A 35 -15.59 17.17 -1.69
CA SER A 35 -16.37 18.42 -1.68
C SER A 35 -17.44 18.45 -0.58
N ASP A 36 -17.97 17.31 -0.15
CA ASP A 36 -18.90 17.21 0.98
C ASP A 36 -18.13 17.17 2.31
N ARG A 37 -18.04 18.32 2.96
CA ARG A 37 -17.34 18.49 4.25
C ARG A 37 -18.16 18.08 5.48
N THR A 38 -19.30 17.41 5.30
CA THR A 38 -20.10 16.90 6.42
C THR A 38 -19.52 15.60 6.99
N LYS A 39 -19.99 15.19 8.17
CA LYS A 39 -19.65 13.88 8.75
C LYS A 39 -20.08 12.71 7.85
N ARG A 40 -21.13 12.89 7.05
CA ARG A 40 -21.58 11.88 6.09
C ARG A 40 -20.60 11.79 4.92
N GLY A 41 -20.25 12.93 4.32
CA GLY A 41 -19.24 12.99 3.25
C GLY A 41 -17.92 12.34 3.66
N ALA A 42 -17.44 12.61 4.88
CA ALA A 42 -16.24 11.97 5.42
C ALA A 42 -16.32 10.43 5.45
N ARG A 43 -17.48 9.86 5.84
CA ARG A 43 -17.71 8.40 5.85
C ARG A 43 -17.80 7.82 4.44
N GLU A 44 -18.35 8.57 3.50
CA GLU A 44 -18.41 8.17 2.09
C GLU A 44 -17.01 8.09 1.48
N VAL A 45 -16.16 9.10 1.75
CA VAL A 45 -14.74 9.09 1.36
C VAL A 45 -14.01 7.90 1.98
N GLU A 46 -14.18 7.66 3.28
CA GLU A 46 -13.57 6.52 3.97
C GLU A 46 -13.98 5.18 3.36
N THR A 47 -15.28 4.99 3.10
CA THR A 47 -15.81 3.77 2.49
C THR A 47 -15.26 3.56 1.08
N TYR A 48 -15.29 4.63 0.27
CA TYR A 48 -14.81 4.61 -1.11
C TYR A 48 -13.33 4.24 -1.19
N LEU A 49 -12.49 4.95 -0.44
CA LEU A 49 -11.05 4.73 -0.44
C LEU A 49 -10.69 3.37 0.15
N SER A 50 -11.31 2.95 1.27
CA SER A 50 -11.03 1.64 1.85
C SER A 50 -11.28 0.52 0.83
N LYS A 51 -12.43 0.55 0.15
CA LYS A 51 -12.75 -0.42 -0.90
C LYS A 51 -11.76 -0.36 -2.06
N LYS A 52 -11.47 0.84 -2.57
CA LYS A 52 -10.50 1.04 -3.66
C LYS A 52 -9.12 0.44 -3.33
N HIS A 53 -8.65 0.65 -2.09
CA HIS A 53 -7.37 0.10 -1.62
C HIS A 53 -7.42 -1.43 -1.52
N ASP A 54 -8.51 -2.00 -1.00
CA ASP A 54 -8.68 -3.46 -0.91
C ASP A 54 -8.75 -4.10 -2.30
N ASP A 55 -9.50 -3.51 -3.23
CA ASP A 55 -9.62 -3.98 -4.61
C ASP A 55 -8.25 -4.00 -5.32
N LEU A 56 -7.41 -2.98 -5.09
CA LEU A 56 -6.04 -2.98 -5.62
C LEU A 56 -5.22 -4.14 -5.04
N LEU A 57 -5.25 -4.33 -3.72
CA LEU A 57 -4.46 -5.36 -3.04
C LEU A 57 -4.86 -6.76 -3.49
N VAL A 58 -6.16 -7.06 -3.51
CA VAL A 58 -6.69 -8.36 -3.97
C VAL A 58 -6.33 -8.63 -5.44
N LYS A 59 -6.31 -7.59 -6.28
CA LYS A 59 -5.95 -7.70 -7.70
C LYS A 59 -4.46 -7.95 -7.92
N LYS A 60 -3.59 -7.46 -7.03
CA LYS A 60 -2.14 -7.43 -7.25
C LYS A 60 -1.37 -8.46 -6.44
N LEU A 61 -1.88 -8.82 -5.27
CA LEU A 61 -1.18 -9.67 -4.32
C LEU A 61 -2.05 -10.87 -3.95
N GLU A 62 -1.40 -11.97 -3.60
CA GLU A 62 -2.09 -13.16 -3.13
C GLU A 62 -2.79 -12.89 -1.78
N PRO A 63 -4.08 -13.23 -1.62
CA PRO A 63 -4.78 -13.06 -0.34
C PRO A 63 -4.06 -13.74 0.83
N GLY A 64 -4.03 -13.09 1.99
CA GLY A 64 -3.33 -13.60 3.19
C GLY A 64 -1.82 -13.36 3.20
N THR A 65 -1.23 -12.88 2.09
CA THR A 65 0.21 -12.57 2.02
C THR A 65 0.54 -11.13 2.39
N TYR A 66 -0.45 -10.28 2.64
CA TYR A 66 -0.30 -8.87 3.03
C TYR A 66 -1.22 -8.53 4.20
N ASP A 67 -0.93 -7.44 4.91
CA ASP A 67 -1.78 -6.91 5.97
C ASP A 67 -1.97 -5.40 5.82
N LYS A 68 -3.16 -4.95 5.42
CA LYS A 68 -3.48 -3.52 5.27
C LYS A 68 -3.78 -2.95 6.66
N THR A 69 -2.87 -2.13 7.19
CA THR A 69 -2.98 -1.63 8.56
C THR A 69 -3.96 -0.46 8.67
N CYS A 70 -3.99 0.42 7.68
CA CYS A 70 -4.95 1.52 7.63
C CYS A 70 -5.07 2.11 6.22
N SER A 71 -6.17 2.80 5.98
CA SER A 71 -6.29 3.73 4.86
C SER A 71 -6.10 5.15 5.39
N LEU A 72 -5.36 5.96 4.65
CA LEU A 72 -5.23 7.38 4.89
C LEU A 72 -6.30 8.04 4.02
N PHE A 73 -7.21 8.84 4.59
CA PHE A 73 -8.34 9.38 3.82
C PHE A 73 -8.14 10.85 3.40
N ILE A 74 -7.21 11.53 4.06
CA ILE A 74 -6.78 12.91 3.74
C ILE A 74 -5.99 12.95 2.44
N VAL A 75 -5.34 11.84 2.10
CA VAL A 75 -4.65 11.60 0.84
C VAL A 75 -5.07 10.22 0.37
N ASP A 76 -5.35 10.02 -0.92
CA ASP A 76 -5.68 8.70 -1.47
C ASP A 76 -4.47 7.75 -1.37
N ALA A 77 -4.33 7.12 -0.20
CA ALA A 77 -3.20 6.29 0.17
C ALA A 77 -3.55 5.31 1.29
N PHE A 78 -2.70 4.29 1.48
CA PHE A 78 -2.86 3.33 2.57
C PHE A 78 -1.52 2.81 3.07
N ALA A 79 -1.52 2.27 4.28
CA ALA A 79 -0.39 1.60 4.88
C ALA A 79 -0.61 0.08 4.87
N VAL A 80 0.42 -0.67 4.49
CA VAL A 80 0.35 -2.12 4.34
C VAL A 80 1.67 -2.77 4.73
N GLN A 81 1.63 -3.88 5.48
CA GLN A 81 2.80 -4.71 5.72
C GLN A 81 2.96 -5.75 4.62
N ILE A 82 4.06 -5.62 3.88
CA ILE A 82 4.38 -6.44 2.70
C ILE A 82 5.90 -6.62 2.57
N THR A 83 6.31 -7.60 1.78
CA THR A 83 7.72 -7.78 1.40
C THR A 83 8.17 -6.75 0.36
N ASP A 84 9.49 -6.62 0.19
CA ASP A 84 10.05 -5.73 -0.83
C ASP A 84 9.67 -6.19 -2.26
N ALA A 85 9.59 -7.50 -2.52
CA ALA A 85 9.05 -8.03 -3.78
C ALA A 85 7.59 -7.62 -4.04
N GLN A 86 6.70 -7.75 -3.03
CA GLN A 86 5.31 -7.31 -3.16
C GLN A 86 5.20 -5.79 -3.36
N ALA A 87 6.05 -5.01 -2.68
CA ALA A 87 6.13 -3.56 -2.88
C ALA A 87 6.51 -3.22 -4.34
N ASN A 88 7.43 -3.97 -4.95
CA ASN A 88 7.79 -3.80 -6.37
C ASN A 88 6.63 -4.13 -7.32
N VAL A 89 5.80 -5.12 -7.00
CA VAL A 89 4.55 -5.39 -7.74
C VAL A 89 3.62 -4.19 -7.69
N LEU A 90 3.45 -3.57 -6.51
CA LEU A 90 2.61 -2.37 -6.36
C LEU A 90 3.21 -1.15 -7.06
N ARG A 91 4.54 -0.94 -7.04
CA ARG A 91 5.21 0.14 -7.79
C ARG A 91 4.95 0.06 -9.30
N SER A 92 4.72 -1.15 -9.81
CA SER A 92 4.45 -1.40 -11.22
C SER A 92 2.97 -1.27 -11.59
N ALA A 93 2.09 -1.01 -10.62
CA ALA A 93 0.66 -0.84 -10.86
C ALA A 93 0.37 0.56 -11.41
N LYS A 94 -0.35 0.64 -12.54
CA LYS A 94 -0.74 1.91 -13.17
C LYS A 94 -1.58 2.82 -12.28
N GLU A 95 -2.25 2.24 -11.28
CA GLU A 95 -3.08 2.93 -10.31
C GLU A 95 -2.27 3.61 -9.20
N VAL A 96 -1.01 3.16 -9.00
CA VAL A 96 -0.13 3.59 -7.91
C VAL A 96 0.81 4.68 -8.41
N ARG A 97 0.97 5.73 -7.61
CA ARG A 97 1.90 6.83 -7.86
C ARG A 97 3.28 6.53 -7.27
N VAL A 98 3.32 6.14 -5.99
CA VAL A 98 4.54 5.92 -5.21
C VAL A 98 4.30 4.84 -4.15
N VAL A 99 5.34 4.04 -3.86
CA VAL A 99 5.38 3.12 -2.72
C VAL A 99 6.63 3.39 -1.89
N GLU A 100 6.44 3.94 -0.69
CA GLU A 100 7.51 4.26 0.25
C GLU A 100 7.58 3.20 1.36
N LYS A 101 8.79 2.75 1.67
CA LYS A 101 9.04 1.89 2.83
C LYS A 101 9.09 2.77 4.07
N ASN A 102 8.34 2.42 5.12
CA ASN A 102 8.43 3.13 6.39
C ASN A 102 9.84 2.96 6.94
N GLN A 103 10.58 4.05 7.00
CA GLN A 103 11.90 4.09 7.63
C GLN A 103 11.69 4.43 9.10
N GLU A 104 11.47 3.41 9.93
CA GLU A 104 11.61 3.60 11.37
C GLU A 104 13.10 3.83 11.65
N PHE A 105 13.45 5.02 12.14
CA PHE A 105 14.80 5.25 12.67
C PHE A 105 14.97 4.35 13.88
N THR A 106 15.71 3.24 13.70
CA THR A 106 16.10 2.32 14.78
C THR A 106 17.55 2.55 15.15
#